data_AF-W2CS99-F1
#
_entry.id   AF-W2CS99-F1
#
_cell.length_a   1.000
_cell.length_b   1.000
_cell.length_c   1.000
_cell.angle_alpha   90.00
_cell.angle_beta   90.00
_cell.angle_gamma   90.00
#
_symmetry.space_group_name_H-M   'P 1'
#
loop_
_entity.id
_entity.type
_entity.pdbx_description
1 polymer ?
#
loop_
_entity_poly.entity_id
_entity_poly.type
_entity_poly.pdbx_seq_one_letter_code
_entity_poly.pdbx_strand_id
1 'polypeptide(L)'
;PCIAHWDQNHFVVIYKIQKHRRGDCTIYVADPGKGLLTYDKEEFCEHWASTKTNGEEKGIVLLLELTEKVYAQNRTKQTSKSNRLKFLWGYLRKYKRFFVQLILGLLLGSLLQLIFPFLTQAIVDTGIGGKDIGFVWLVLLAEMMLLFSRTAIDFIRSKILLHISTRINISLIS
;
A
#
# COMPACT_ATOMS: atom_id res chain seq x y z
N PRO A 1 -12.00 22.83 -20.59
CA PRO A 1 -11.79 22.81 -19.13
C PRO A 1 -10.77 23.89 -18.76
N CYS A 2 -10.91 24.53 -17.62
CA CYS A 2 -9.93 25.48 -17.10
C CYS A 2 -9.61 25.13 -15.64
N ILE A 3 -8.48 25.64 -15.16
CA ILE A 3 -8.04 25.41 -13.78
C ILE A 3 -8.25 26.70 -13.01
N ALA A 4 -9.03 26.64 -11.93
CA ALA A 4 -9.29 27.77 -11.06
C ALA A 4 -8.46 27.66 -9.77
N HIS A 5 -7.91 28.78 -9.31
CA HIS A 5 -7.34 28.87 -7.97
C HIS A 5 -8.47 28.92 -6.95
N TRP A 6 -8.42 28.06 -5.95
CA TRP A 6 -9.53 27.75 -5.06
C TRP A 6 -9.14 27.99 -3.60
N ASP A 7 -9.99 28.70 -2.85
CA ASP A 7 -9.82 28.98 -1.41
C ASP A 7 -8.45 29.58 -1.04
N GLN A 8 -7.80 30.28 -1.98
CA GLN A 8 -6.43 30.76 -1.86
C GLN A 8 -5.38 29.69 -1.46
N ASN A 9 -5.67 28.41 -1.75
CA ASN A 9 -4.89 27.30 -1.21
C ASN A 9 -4.52 26.28 -2.29
N HIS A 10 -5.50 25.81 -3.07
CA HIS A 10 -5.29 24.76 -4.06
C HIS A 10 -5.91 25.09 -5.42
N PHE A 11 -5.86 24.14 -6.34
CA PHE A 11 -6.39 24.29 -7.69
C PHE A 11 -7.45 23.23 -7.97
N VAL A 12 -8.52 23.65 -8.64
CA VAL A 12 -9.61 22.77 -9.06
C VAL A 12 -9.84 22.91 -10.57
N VAL A 13 -10.39 21.87 -11.19
CA VAL A 13 -10.66 21.86 -12.64
C VAL A 13 -12.14 22.10 -12.91
N ILE A 14 -12.48 23.21 -13.54
CA ILE A 14 -13.82 23.44 -14.07
C ILE A 14 -13.93 22.71 -15.41
N TYR A 15 -14.78 21.68 -15.46
CA TYR A 15 -14.90 20.85 -16.65
C TYR A 15 -16.22 21.06 -17.42
N LYS A 16 -17.24 21.63 -16.78
CA LYS A 16 -18.52 21.95 -17.43
C LYS A 16 -19.21 23.11 -16.72
N ILE A 17 -19.85 23.99 -17.48
CA ILE A 17 -20.75 25.02 -16.95
C ILE A 17 -22.10 24.87 -17.68
N GLN A 18 -23.18 24.75 -16.93
CA GLN A 18 -24.53 24.61 -17.45
C GLN A 18 -25.38 25.83 -17.08
N LYS A 19 -25.86 26.56 -18.08
CA LYS A 19 -26.71 27.74 -17.89
C LYS A 19 -28.18 27.33 -17.85
N HIS A 20 -28.95 27.92 -16.95
CA HIS A 20 -30.39 27.70 -16.79
C HIS A 20 -31.20 28.88 -17.32
N ARG A 21 -32.49 28.67 -17.61
CA ARG A 21 -33.39 29.66 -18.23
C ARG A 21 -33.61 30.95 -17.42
N ARG A 22 -33.32 30.95 -16.12
CA ARG A 22 -33.55 32.08 -15.20
C ARG A 22 -32.32 32.95 -14.90
N GLY A 23 -31.19 32.68 -15.56
CA GLY A 23 -29.92 33.38 -15.30
C GLY A 23 -28.98 32.64 -14.36
N ASP A 24 -29.47 31.60 -13.67
CA ASP A 24 -28.66 30.74 -12.81
C ASP A 24 -27.71 29.86 -13.64
N CYS A 25 -26.57 29.48 -13.07
CA CYS A 25 -25.68 28.50 -13.68
C CYS A 25 -25.20 27.48 -12.65
N THR A 26 -25.05 26.23 -13.10
CA THR A 26 -24.41 25.17 -12.34
C THR A 26 -23.01 24.95 -12.90
N ILE A 27 -22.02 25.01 -12.01
CA ILE A 27 -20.60 24.90 -12.33
C ILE A 27 -20.11 23.55 -11.82
N TYR A 28 -19.59 22.74 -12.73
CA TYR A 28 -19.09 21.41 -12.43
C TYR A 28 -17.57 21.46 -12.26
N VAL A 29 -17.12 21.06 -11.07
CA VAL A 29 -15.73 21.16 -10.61
C VAL A 29 -15.20 19.77 -10.29
N ALA A 30 -13.97 19.48 -10.72
CA ALA A 30 -13.22 18.32 -10.28
C ALA A 30 -12.13 18.80 -9.31
N ASP A 31 -12.35 18.53 -8.03
CA ASP A 31 -11.41 18.81 -6.94
C ASP A 31 -10.50 17.59 -6.73
N PRO A 32 -9.16 17.75 -6.76
CA PRO A 32 -8.22 16.64 -6.55
C PRO A 32 -8.37 15.92 -5.20
N GLY A 33 -8.80 16.63 -4.15
CA GLY A 33 -9.00 16.10 -2.80
C GLY A 33 -10.43 15.63 -2.52
N LYS A 34 -11.44 16.26 -3.13
CA LYS A 34 -12.87 15.98 -2.85
C LYS A 34 -13.61 15.25 -3.97
N GLY A 35 -13.03 15.12 -5.15
CA GLY A 35 -13.64 14.47 -6.30
C GLY A 35 -14.53 15.39 -7.13
N LEU A 36 -15.59 14.85 -7.74
CA LEU A 36 -16.48 15.60 -8.63
C LEU A 36 -17.57 16.31 -7.82
N LEU A 37 -17.62 17.63 -7.91
CA LEU A 37 -18.54 18.50 -7.18
C LEU A 37 -19.29 19.44 -8.14
N THR A 38 -20.41 19.97 -7.67
CA THR A 38 -21.22 20.96 -8.39
C THR A 38 -21.54 22.11 -7.48
N TYR A 39 -21.37 23.33 -7.99
CA TYR A 39 -21.60 24.58 -7.30
C TYR A 39 -22.62 25.41 -8.07
N ASP A 40 -23.39 26.23 -7.37
CA ASP A 40 -24.07 27.36 -8.00
C ASP A 40 -23.09 28.52 -8.24
N LYS A 41 -23.57 29.63 -8.80
CA LYS A 41 -22.70 30.75 -9.18
C LYS A 41 -22.16 31.46 -7.95
N GLU A 42 -23.01 31.68 -6.96
CA GLU A 42 -22.72 32.42 -5.75
C GLU A 42 -21.70 31.66 -4.90
N GLU A 43 -21.95 30.38 -4.62
CA GLU A 43 -21.06 29.49 -3.87
C GLU A 43 -19.71 29.35 -4.57
N PHE A 44 -19.70 29.22 -5.90
CA PHE A 44 -18.46 29.18 -6.67
C PHE A 44 -17.64 30.47 -6.52
N CYS A 45 -18.29 31.63 -6.59
CA CYS A 45 -17.61 32.92 -6.48
C CYS A 45 -17.01 33.13 -5.08
N GLU A 46 -17.68 32.69 -4.02
CA GLU A 46 -17.14 32.77 -2.65
C GLU A 46 -15.81 32.05 -2.50
N HIS A 47 -15.66 30.88 -3.13
CA HIS A 47 -14.43 30.09 -3.09
C HIS A 47 -13.36 30.54 -4.09
N TRP A 48 -13.76 31.01 -5.27
CA TRP A 48 -12.85 31.36 -6.36
C TRP A 48 -12.31 32.79 -6.26
N ALA A 49 -13.12 33.75 -5.79
CA ALA A 49 -12.73 35.14 -5.72
C ALA A 49 -11.59 35.36 -4.73
N SER A 50 -10.47 35.88 -5.22
CA SER A 50 -9.25 36.12 -4.43
C SER A 50 -9.11 37.56 -3.96
N THR A 51 -9.56 38.51 -4.78
CA THR A 51 -9.32 39.94 -4.59
C THR A 51 -10.53 40.72 -5.04
N LYS A 52 -10.68 41.95 -4.53
CA LYS A 52 -11.66 42.91 -5.03
C LYS A 52 -10.92 44.07 -5.66
N THR A 53 -11.29 44.46 -6.88
CA THR A 53 -10.75 45.64 -7.56
C THR A 53 -11.91 46.46 -8.08
N ASN A 54 -11.98 47.73 -7.68
CA ASN A 54 -13.10 48.64 -8.04
C ASN A 54 -14.49 48.09 -7.62
N GLY A 55 -14.55 47.35 -6.51
CA GLY A 55 -15.80 46.74 -6.01
C GLY A 55 -16.16 45.41 -6.66
N GLU A 56 -15.45 44.97 -7.71
CA GLU A 56 -15.68 43.69 -8.37
C GLU A 56 -14.78 42.58 -7.83
N GLU A 57 -15.37 41.43 -7.54
CA GLU A 57 -14.67 40.20 -7.15
C GLU A 57 -13.92 39.59 -8.33
N LYS A 58 -12.64 39.29 -8.11
CA LYS A 58 -11.72 38.73 -9.12
C LYS A 58 -10.99 37.52 -8.57
N GLY A 59 -10.98 36.45 -9.36
CA GLY A 59 -10.22 35.24 -9.10
C GLY A 59 -9.22 34.96 -10.22
N ILE A 60 -8.36 33.98 -9.99
CA ILE A 60 -7.34 33.55 -10.95
C ILE A 60 -7.84 32.28 -11.65
N VAL A 61 -7.78 32.27 -12.98
CA VAL A 61 -8.05 31.08 -13.81
C VAL A 61 -6.91 30.91 -14.80
N LEU A 62 -6.43 29.68 -14.91
CA LEU A 62 -5.51 29.26 -15.95
C LEU A 62 -6.31 28.61 -17.09
N LEU A 63 -6.23 29.23 -18.26
CA LEU A 63 -6.74 28.69 -19.50
C LEU A 63 -5.61 27.97 -20.24
N LEU A 64 -5.90 26.76 -20.72
CA LEU A 64 -4.93 25.93 -21.42
C LEU A 64 -5.41 25.69 -22.85
N GLU A 65 -4.52 25.92 -23.81
CA GLU A 65 -4.74 25.57 -25.22
C GLU A 65 -3.70 24.51 -25.63
N LEU A 66 -4.16 23.42 -26.24
CA LEU A 66 -3.27 22.35 -26.68
C LEU A 66 -2.59 22.75 -27.98
N THR A 67 -1.27 22.59 -28.03
CA THR A 67 -0.49 22.70 -29.28
C THR A 67 -0.50 21.39 -30.05
N GLU A 68 -0.36 21.45 -31.38
CA GLU A 68 -0.36 20.27 -32.27
C GLU A 68 0.67 19.19 -31.87
N LYS A 69 1.80 19.61 -31.27
CA LYS A 69 2.86 18.71 -30.77
C LYS A 69 2.37 17.74 -29.68
N VAL A 70 1.39 18.14 -28.87
CA VAL A 70 0.83 17.32 -27.79
C VAL A 70 -0.05 16.19 -28.36
N TYR A 71 -0.77 16.44 -29.45
CA TYR A 71 -1.61 15.43 -30.11
C TYR A 71 -0.78 14.31 -30.74
N ALA A 72 0.38 14.63 -31.32
CA ALA A 72 1.29 13.65 -31.92
C ALA A 72 1.86 12.66 -30.88
N GLN A 73 2.10 13.11 -29.64
CA GLN A 73 2.69 12.30 -28.57
C GLN A 73 1.67 11.38 -27.86
N ASN A 74 0.37 11.72 -27.90
CA ASN A 74 -0.67 10.92 -27.25
C ASN A 74 -1.09 9.68 -28.06
N ARG A 75 -0.89 9.65 -29.38
CA ARG A 75 -1.17 8.47 -30.20
C ARG A 75 -0.20 7.32 -29.97
N THR A 76 1.02 7.60 -29.51
CA THR A 76 2.06 6.58 -29.24
C THR A 76 2.06 6.06 -27.81
N LYS A 77 1.35 6.72 -26.88
CA LYS A 77 1.31 6.38 -25.44
C LYS A 77 -0.01 5.79 -24.95
N GLN A 78 -0.81 5.19 -25.83
CA GLN A 78 -1.94 4.35 -25.39
C GLN A 78 -1.44 2.94 -24.99
N THR A 79 -0.40 2.88 -24.17
CA THR A 79 0.24 1.62 -23.75
C THR A 79 -0.10 1.31 -22.30
N SER A 80 -1.15 0.51 -22.18
CA SER A 80 -1.53 -0.33 -21.04
C SER A 80 -1.78 0.40 -19.71
N LYS A 81 -2.99 0.20 -19.18
CA LYS A 81 -3.17 -0.02 -17.75
C LYS A 81 -2.29 -1.22 -17.38
N SER A 82 -1.00 -0.99 -17.20
CA SER A 82 -0.05 -2.01 -16.76
C SER A 82 -0.60 -2.54 -15.44
N ASN A 83 -0.97 -3.82 -15.43
CA ASN A 83 -1.49 -4.47 -14.24
C ASN A 83 -0.54 -4.16 -13.08
N ARG A 84 -0.98 -3.32 -12.13
CA ARG A 84 -0.18 -2.90 -10.97
C ARG A 84 0.44 -4.10 -10.24
N LEU A 85 -0.25 -5.25 -10.27
CA LEU A 85 0.28 -6.52 -9.77
C LEU A 85 1.52 -7.03 -10.52
N LYS A 86 1.60 -6.87 -11.83
CA LYS A 86 2.75 -7.27 -12.65
C LYS A 86 3.98 -6.39 -12.36
N PHE A 87 3.75 -5.11 -12.08
CA PHE A 87 4.79 -4.19 -11.60
C PHE A 87 5.30 -4.61 -10.21
N LEU A 88 4.40 -4.88 -9.25
CA LEU A 88 4.76 -5.36 -7.90
C LEU A 88 5.49 -6.71 -7.91
N TRP A 89 5.14 -7.60 -8.85
CA TRP A 89 5.82 -8.89 -9.02
C TRP A 89 7.31 -8.74 -9.37
N GLY A 90 7.70 -7.64 -10.01
CA GLY A 90 9.10 -7.32 -10.31
C GLY A 90 9.95 -7.20 -9.04
N TYR A 91 9.41 -6.58 -8.00
CA TYR A 91 10.09 -6.39 -6.71
C TYR A 91 10.23 -7.71 -5.95
N LEU A 92 9.16 -8.50 -5.87
CA LEU A 92 9.17 -9.82 -5.24
C LEU A 92 10.13 -10.78 -5.97
N ARG A 93 10.22 -10.69 -7.30
CA ARG A 93 11.12 -11.53 -8.11
C ARG A 93 12.59 -11.31 -7.78
N LYS A 94 12.97 -10.11 -7.36
CA LYS A 94 14.35 -9.76 -7.00
C LYS A 94 14.83 -10.47 -5.72
N TYR A 95 13.90 -10.81 -4.81
CA TYR A 95 14.20 -11.39 -3.48
C TYR A 95 13.76 -12.85 -3.33
N LYS A 96 13.49 -13.56 -4.43
CA LYS A 96 12.98 -14.95 -4.44
C LYS A 96 13.75 -15.90 -3.53
N ARG A 97 15.09 -15.81 -3.50
CA ARG A 97 15.94 -16.71 -2.70
C ARG A 97 15.66 -16.56 -1.20
N PHE A 98 15.51 -15.33 -0.71
CA PHE A 98 15.17 -15.09 0.69
C PHE A 98 13.73 -15.52 1.00
N PHE A 99 12.81 -15.34 0.06
CA PHE A 99 11.43 -15.80 0.22
C PHE A 99 11.35 -17.33 0.31
N VAL A 100 12.14 -18.06 -0.48
CA VAL A 100 12.26 -19.52 -0.37
C VAL A 100 12.84 -19.93 0.98
N GLN A 101 13.86 -19.23 1.49
CA GLN A 101 14.40 -19.48 2.84
C GLN A 101 13.36 -19.22 3.95
N LEU A 102 12.54 -18.18 3.81
CA LEU A 102 11.42 -17.92 4.73
C LEU A 102 10.40 -19.07 4.71
N ILE A 103 10.01 -19.56 3.53
CA ILE A 103 9.06 -20.66 3.39
C ILE A 103 9.64 -21.97 3.97
N LEU A 104 10.91 -22.28 3.68
CA LEU A 104 11.59 -23.44 4.25
C LEU A 104 11.71 -23.35 5.76
N GLY A 105 12.08 -22.19 6.30
CA GLY A 105 12.13 -21.94 7.74
C GLY A 105 10.75 -22.07 8.40
N LEU A 106 9.70 -21.59 7.75
CA LEU A 106 8.32 -21.75 8.21
C LEU A 106 7.93 -23.23 8.26
N LEU A 107 8.16 -23.98 7.18
CA LEU A 107 7.86 -25.41 7.11
C LEU A 107 8.61 -26.19 8.20
N LEU A 108 9.91 -25.98 8.33
CA LEU A 108 10.71 -26.63 9.36
C LEU A 108 10.21 -26.27 10.77
N GLY A 109 9.91 -25.00 11.04
CA GLY A 109 9.33 -24.57 12.32
C GLY A 109 7.98 -25.24 12.61
N SER A 110 7.11 -25.36 11.60
CA SER A 110 5.82 -26.04 11.73
C SER A 110 5.97 -27.53 12.00
N LEU A 111 6.92 -28.21 11.33
CA LEU A 111 7.22 -29.62 11.59
C LEU A 111 7.74 -29.81 13.02
N LEU A 112 8.67 -28.96 13.47
CA LEU A 112 9.19 -29.01 14.84
C LEU A 112 8.06 -28.81 15.87
N GLN A 113 7.13 -27.90 15.60
CA GLN A 113 5.98 -27.67 16.47
C GLN A 113 5.05 -28.88 16.56
N LEU A 114 4.95 -29.68 15.48
CA LEU A 114 4.17 -30.90 15.47
C LEU A 114 4.85 -32.06 16.24
N ILE A 115 6.17 -32.02 16.43
CA ILE A 115 6.91 -33.06 17.17
C ILE A 115 6.62 -32.97 18.69
N PHE A 116 6.43 -31.77 19.24
CA PHE A 116 6.18 -31.56 20.68
C PHE A 116 5.06 -32.43 21.28
N PRO A 117 3.83 -32.47 20.73
CA PRO A 117 2.77 -33.31 21.30
C PRO A 117 3.14 -34.80 21.36
N PHE A 118 3.95 -35.30 20.42
CA PHE A 118 4.42 -36.69 20.44
C PHE A 118 5.48 -36.93 21.53
N LEU A 119 6.38 -35.97 21.77
CA LEU A 119 7.37 -36.08 22.85
C LEU A 119 6.70 -36.00 24.21
N THR A 120 5.74 -35.08 24.39
CA THR A 120 4.95 -35.00 25.62
C THR A 120 4.15 -36.28 25.86
N GLN A 121 3.56 -36.86 24.81
CA GLN A 121 2.89 -38.15 24.92
C GLN A 121 3.87 -39.27 25.32
N ALA A 122 5.05 -39.32 24.70
CA ALA A 122 6.06 -40.33 25.02
C ALA A 122 6.54 -40.23 26.49
N ILE A 123 6.68 -39.01 27.03
CA ILE A 123 7.00 -38.78 28.45
C ILE A 123 5.95 -39.44 29.35
N VAL A 124 4.66 -39.26 29.05
CA VAL A 124 3.57 -39.79 29.88
C VAL A 124 3.44 -41.30 29.73
N ASP A 125 3.31 -41.79 28.49
CA ASP A 125 2.96 -43.18 28.21
C ASP A 125 4.16 -44.12 28.46
N THR A 126 5.36 -43.74 28.01
CA THR A 126 6.56 -44.59 28.09
C THR A 126 7.43 -44.24 29.29
N GLY A 127 7.64 -42.94 29.55
CA GLY A 127 8.47 -42.50 30.67
C GLY A 127 7.83 -42.73 32.03
N ILE A 128 6.74 -42.01 32.32
CA ILE A 128 6.06 -42.08 33.62
C ILE A 128 5.29 -43.40 33.76
N GLY A 129 4.51 -43.78 32.74
CA GLY A 129 3.76 -45.03 32.71
C GLY A 129 4.64 -46.27 32.82
N GLY A 130 5.80 -46.26 32.15
CA GLY A 130 6.82 -47.31 32.23
C GLY A 130 7.78 -47.21 33.42
N LYS A 131 7.70 -46.13 34.23
CA LYS A 131 8.62 -45.80 35.33
C LYS A 131 10.10 -45.69 34.92
N ASP A 132 10.37 -45.34 33.66
CA ASP A 132 11.71 -45.11 33.15
C ASP A 132 12.08 -43.61 33.20
N ILE A 133 12.69 -43.21 34.31
CA ILE A 133 13.14 -41.83 34.54
C ILE A 133 14.31 -41.46 33.62
N GLY A 134 15.11 -42.44 33.18
CA GLY A 134 16.21 -42.22 32.24
C GLY A 134 15.69 -41.79 30.87
N PHE A 135 14.63 -42.44 30.39
CA PHE A 135 13.91 -42.05 29.18
C PHE A 135 13.33 -40.63 29.28
N VAL A 136 12.74 -40.26 30.43
CA VAL A 136 12.21 -38.90 30.65
C VAL A 136 13.30 -37.84 30.51
N TRP A 137 14.47 -38.04 31.15
CA TRP A 137 15.59 -37.10 31.02
C TRP A 137 16.10 -36.97 29.59
N LEU A 138 16.15 -38.07 28.85
CA LEU A 138 16.57 -38.08 27.45
C LEU A 138 15.59 -37.27 26.57
N VAL A 139 14.29 -37.46 26.75
CA VAL A 139 13.26 -36.72 26.00
C VAL A 139 13.28 -35.24 26.36
N LEU A 140 13.41 -34.88 27.64
CA LEU A 140 13.51 -33.47 28.07
C LEU A 140 14.75 -32.78 27.47
N LEU A 141 15.88 -33.49 27.41
CA LEU A 141 17.09 -32.96 26.77
C LEU A 141 16.89 -32.78 25.25
N ALA A 142 16.17 -33.70 24.61
CA ALA A 142 15.78 -33.56 23.20
C ALA A 142 14.84 -32.36 23.00
N GLU A 143 13.81 -32.17 23.84
CA GLU A 143 12.91 -31.01 23.78
C GLU A 143 13.66 -29.69 23.94
N MET A 144 14.64 -29.62 24.84
CA MET A 144 15.50 -28.45 25.02
C MET A 144 16.28 -28.13 23.73
N MET A 145 16.86 -29.15 23.08
CA MET A 145 17.57 -28.97 21.80
C MET A 145 16.64 -28.56 20.65
N LEU A 146 15.42 -29.10 20.62
CA LEU A 146 14.41 -28.73 19.62
C LEU A 146 13.93 -27.29 19.83
N LEU A 147 13.73 -26.87 21.08
CA LEU A 147 13.36 -25.50 21.43
C LEU A 147 14.47 -24.51 21.02
N PHE A 148 15.72 -24.87 21.28
CA PHE A 148 16.87 -24.08 20.84
C PHE A 148 16.91 -23.96 19.30
N SER A 149 16.72 -25.07 18.60
CA SER A 149 16.68 -25.11 17.13
C SER A 149 15.56 -24.23 16.56
N ARG A 150 14.36 -24.30 17.15
CA ARG A 150 13.22 -23.45 16.78
C ARG A 150 13.55 -21.97 16.96
N THR A 151 14.13 -21.61 18.10
CA THR A 151 14.51 -20.23 18.40
C THR A 151 15.54 -19.69 17.40
N ALA A 152 16.52 -20.50 17.02
CA ALA A 152 17.50 -20.13 16.00
C ALA A 152 16.86 -19.90 14.62
N ILE A 153 15.94 -20.79 14.19
CA ILE A 153 15.19 -20.64 12.93
C ILE A 153 14.37 -19.33 12.94
N ASP A 154 13.68 -19.05 14.05
CA ASP A 154 12.87 -17.84 14.20
C ASP A 154 13.72 -16.56 14.18
N PHE A 155 14.93 -16.61 14.76
CA PHE A 155 15.89 -15.51 14.69
C PHE A 155 16.34 -15.25 13.24
N ILE A 156 16.71 -16.30 12.49
CA ILE A 156 17.10 -16.18 11.09
C ILE A 156 15.95 -15.60 10.26
N ARG A 157 14.73 -16.10 10.45
CA ARG A 157 13.51 -15.60 9.81
C ARG A 157 13.32 -14.11 10.05
N SER A 158 13.44 -13.68 11.30
CA SER A 158 13.27 -12.29 11.71
C SER A 158 14.32 -11.37 11.07
N LYS A 159 15.59 -11.80 11.01
CA LYS A 159 16.66 -11.06 10.33
C LYS A 159 16.44 -10.93 8.82
N ILE A 160 16.01 -12.00 8.16
CA ILE A 160 15.70 -11.98 6.72
C ILE A 160 14.55 -11.01 6.45
N LEU A 161 13.47 -11.10 7.24
CA LEU A 161 12.30 -10.25 7.07
C LEU A 161 12.63 -8.78 7.29
N LEU A 162 13.45 -8.47 8.30
CA LEU A 162 13.94 -7.12 8.53
C LEU A 162 14.72 -6.60 7.32
N HIS A 163 15.67 -7.38 6.79
CA HIS A 163 16.47 -6.98 5.63
C HIS A 163 15.60 -6.70 4.39
N ILE A 164 14.64 -7.58 4.11
CA ILE A 164 13.72 -7.41 2.97
C ILE A 164 12.83 -6.19 3.19
N SER A 165 12.21 -6.05 4.36
CA SER A 165 11.27 -4.98 4.69
C SER A 165 11.92 -3.60 4.57
N THR A 166 13.13 -3.43 5.13
CA THR A 166 13.86 -2.16 5.03
C THR A 166 14.21 -1.81 3.58
N ARG A 167 14.64 -2.80 2.78
CA ARG A 167 14.97 -2.58 1.35
C ARG A 167 13.74 -2.22 0.51
N ILE A 168 12.62 -2.90 0.73
CA ILE A 168 11.36 -2.61 0.04
C ILE A 168 10.85 -1.22 0.43
N ASN A 169 10.86 -0.89 1.73
CA ASN A 169 10.40 0.41 2.22
C ASN A 169 11.22 1.56 1.60
N ILE A 170 12.55 1.45 1.58
CA ILE A 170 13.42 2.44 0.91
C ILE A 170 13.09 2.55 -0.59
N SER A 171 12.80 1.45 -1.28
CA SER A 171 12.47 1.46 -2.71
C SER A 171 11.07 1.97 -3.06
N LEU A 172 10.19 2.16 -2.07
CA LEU A 172 8.85 2.72 -2.24
C LEU A 172 8.80 4.21 -1.91
N ILE A 173 9.67 4.68 -1.00
CA ILE A 173 9.79 6.10 -0.63
C ILE A 173 10.66 6.86 -1.64
N SER A 174 11.64 6.20 -2.26
CA SER A 174 12.46 6.74 -3.36
C SER A 174 11.87 6.46 -4.73
#